data_AF-A0A2I0D8F5-F1
#
_entry.id   AF-A0A2I0D8F5-F1
#
_cell.length_a   1.000
_cell.length_b   1.000
_cell.length_c   1.000
_cell.angle_alpha   90.00
_cell.angle_beta   90.00
_cell.angle_gamma   90.00
#
_symmetry.space_group_name_H-M   'P 1'
#
loop_
_entity.id
_entity.type
_entity.pdbx_description
1 polymer ?
#
loop_
_entity_poly.entity_id
_entity_poly.type
_entity_poly.pdbx_seq_one_letter_code
_entity_poly.pdbx_strand_id
1 'polypeptide(L)'
;SSETNATTIANNTTAIALNTAKVGYTEALVSANTDVVANTAKDGITTQQSDAIVANTAKEGITAAQASAITENTVKVGYTEALVSANTDVVANTAKISMVLGTTATTALAGDTTVDINAGGTNITTYTQGDILYATSATALTKLPKGTAGQVLTMNTGATAPEWVAATTATYAIGDTHQGGIIFYLDASGKHGLIAAPSDQSTSAAWWNGSYVDTYAYGNGIGAGEGNSQGIRRWQGICSSCYANELCQDLNLGGETDWYLPSKYELNLMYENIGQGNALGLGNIGNFANNYYWSSTEIDNFDAWDQYFSNGSQSSNNKNYAFSRVRAVRAF
;
A
#
# COMPACT_ATOMS: atom_id res chain seq x y z
N SER A 1 168.73 -3.67 -9.55
CA SER A 1 167.71 -2.98 -10.38
C SER A 1 167.23 -3.80 -11.57
N SER A 2 167.94 -4.85 -12.02
CA SER A 2 167.54 -5.67 -13.19
C SER A 2 166.63 -6.87 -12.87
N GLU A 3 166.80 -7.55 -11.74
CA GLU A 3 165.97 -8.72 -11.37
C GLU A 3 164.48 -8.37 -11.15
N THR A 4 164.18 -7.21 -10.57
CA THR A 4 162.81 -6.78 -10.27
C THR A 4 161.97 -6.49 -11.53
N ASN A 5 162.64 -6.09 -12.63
CA ASN A 5 161.97 -5.82 -13.90
C ASN A 5 161.53 -7.10 -14.62
N ALA A 6 162.33 -8.16 -14.56
CA ALA A 6 162.02 -9.42 -15.24
C ALA A 6 160.76 -10.09 -14.66
N THR A 7 160.62 -10.13 -13.33
CA THR A 7 159.45 -10.70 -12.65
C THR A 7 158.16 -9.92 -12.95
N THR A 8 158.25 -8.59 -13.00
CA THR A 8 157.10 -7.72 -13.31
C THR A 8 156.61 -7.93 -14.74
N ILE A 9 157.53 -8.08 -15.69
CA ILE A 9 157.20 -8.37 -17.10
C ILE A 9 156.54 -9.74 -17.24
N ALA A 10 157.03 -10.76 -16.54
CA ALA A 10 156.42 -12.09 -16.57
C ALA A 10 154.98 -12.08 -16.01
N ASN A 11 154.76 -11.44 -14.86
CA ASN A 11 153.43 -11.32 -14.27
C ASN A 11 152.46 -10.54 -15.17
N ASN A 12 152.92 -9.44 -15.77
CA ASN A 12 152.11 -8.67 -16.73
C ASN A 12 151.78 -9.48 -17.97
N THR A 13 152.71 -10.30 -18.47
CA THR A 13 152.47 -11.18 -19.61
C THR A 13 151.38 -12.21 -19.30
N THR A 14 151.42 -12.83 -18.11
CA THR A 14 150.37 -13.76 -17.65
C THR A 14 149.02 -13.08 -17.44
N ALA A 15 149.00 -11.89 -16.83
CA ALA A 15 147.77 -11.13 -16.62
C ALA A 15 147.13 -10.69 -17.94
N ILE A 16 147.92 -10.24 -18.92
CA ILE A 16 147.46 -9.89 -20.27
C ILE A 16 146.90 -11.13 -20.97
N ALA A 17 147.55 -12.29 -20.88
CA ALA A 17 147.05 -13.52 -21.48
C ALA A 17 145.69 -13.93 -20.88
N LEU A 18 145.56 -13.88 -19.55
CA LEU A 18 144.29 -14.16 -18.86
C LEU A 18 143.20 -13.16 -19.22
N ASN A 19 143.53 -11.87 -19.32
CA ASN A 19 142.55 -10.84 -19.67
C ASN A 19 142.16 -10.87 -21.15
N THR A 20 143.08 -11.25 -22.04
CA THR A 20 142.80 -11.46 -23.47
C THR A 20 141.94 -12.71 -23.69
N ALA A 21 142.07 -13.72 -22.81
CA ALA A 21 141.21 -14.91 -22.81
C ALA A 21 139.80 -14.66 -22.24
N LYS A 22 139.56 -13.53 -21.55
CA LYS A 22 138.21 -13.11 -21.15
C LYS A 22 137.48 -12.53 -22.36
N VAL A 23 136.93 -13.41 -23.19
CA VAL A 23 135.82 -13.03 -24.07
C VAL A 23 134.58 -12.85 -23.21
N GLY A 24 133.83 -11.76 -23.41
CA GLY A 24 132.55 -11.50 -22.73
C GLY A 24 131.46 -12.51 -23.11
N TYR A 25 130.19 -12.14 -22.95
CA TYR A 25 129.08 -13.00 -23.38
C TYR A 25 129.06 -13.15 -24.90
N THR A 26 129.60 -14.27 -25.40
CA THR A 26 129.47 -14.66 -26.81
C THR A 26 128.07 -15.18 -27.08
N GLU A 27 127.61 -15.14 -28.33
CA GLU A 27 126.32 -15.74 -28.73
C GLU A 27 126.24 -17.21 -28.34
N ALA A 28 127.37 -17.94 -28.37
CA ALA A 28 127.44 -19.32 -27.91
C ALA A 28 127.18 -19.44 -26.39
N LEU A 29 127.74 -18.55 -25.57
CA LEU A 29 127.49 -18.53 -24.12
C LEU A 29 126.06 -18.09 -23.77
N VAL A 30 125.47 -17.16 -24.53
CA VAL A 30 124.08 -16.72 -24.36
C VAL A 30 123.11 -17.83 -24.78
N SER A 31 123.36 -18.50 -25.91
CA SER A 31 122.53 -19.60 -26.41
C SER A 31 122.62 -20.86 -25.56
N ALA A 32 123.75 -21.07 -24.85
CA ALA A 32 123.92 -22.16 -23.90
C ALA A 32 123.38 -21.83 -22.50
N ASN A 33 123.01 -20.58 -22.22
CA ASN A 33 122.42 -20.20 -20.95
C ASN A 33 121.02 -20.82 -20.84
N THR A 34 120.86 -21.73 -19.89
CA THR A 34 119.64 -22.51 -19.69
C THR A 34 118.41 -21.66 -19.40
N ASP A 35 118.57 -20.50 -18.75
CA ASP A 35 117.46 -19.60 -18.44
C ASP A 35 116.98 -18.86 -19.69
N VAL A 36 117.91 -18.47 -20.58
CA VAL A 36 117.58 -17.82 -21.86
C VAL A 36 116.87 -18.81 -22.79
N VAL A 37 117.37 -20.04 -22.88
CA VAL A 37 116.72 -21.11 -23.67
C VAL A 37 115.33 -21.40 -23.12
N ALA A 38 115.19 -21.58 -21.80
CA ALA A 38 113.91 -21.84 -21.15
C ALA A 38 112.92 -20.69 -21.34
N ASN A 39 113.39 -19.43 -21.36
CA ASN A 39 112.52 -18.29 -21.55
C ASN A 39 112.11 -18.10 -23.03
N THR A 40 113.01 -18.39 -23.97
CA THR A 40 112.73 -18.33 -25.41
C THR A 40 111.79 -19.44 -25.87
N ALA A 41 111.79 -20.58 -25.16
CA ALA A 41 110.88 -21.71 -25.41
C ALA A 41 109.47 -21.54 -24.80
N LYS A 42 109.18 -20.44 -24.11
CA LYS A 42 107.82 -20.17 -23.58
C LYS A 42 106.94 -19.61 -24.70
N ASP A 43 105.92 -20.37 -25.08
CA ASP A 43 104.80 -19.85 -25.87
C ASP A 43 103.93 -18.98 -24.95
N GLY A 44 103.85 -17.67 -25.21
CA GLY A 44 103.17 -16.71 -24.32
C GLY A 44 101.70 -17.05 -24.05
N ILE A 45 100.99 -17.57 -25.06
CA ILE A 45 99.68 -18.20 -24.92
C ILE A 45 99.65 -19.48 -25.76
N THR A 46 99.02 -20.53 -25.25
CA THR A 46 98.86 -21.77 -26.02
C THR A 46 97.80 -21.60 -27.11
N THR A 47 97.86 -22.41 -28.17
CA THR A 47 96.85 -22.40 -29.24
C THR A 47 95.43 -22.61 -28.69
N GLN A 48 95.28 -23.48 -27.69
CA GLN A 48 94.00 -23.73 -27.02
C GLN A 48 93.46 -22.48 -26.31
N GLN A 49 94.34 -21.68 -25.68
CA GLN A 49 93.95 -20.41 -25.08
C GLN A 49 93.51 -19.40 -26.14
N SER A 50 94.22 -19.33 -27.27
CA SER A 50 93.84 -18.48 -28.41
C SER A 50 92.47 -18.88 -28.97
N ASP A 51 92.24 -20.17 -29.24
CA ASP A 51 90.98 -20.66 -29.80
C ASP A 51 89.79 -20.42 -28.86
N ALA A 52 89.98 -20.61 -27.56
CA ALA A 52 88.96 -20.33 -26.56
C ALA A 52 88.59 -18.84 -26.49
N ILE A 53 89.55 -17.93 -26.66
CA ILE A 53 89.31 -16.47 -26.72
C ILE A 53 88.47 -16.13 -27.95
N VAL A 54 88.82 -16.67 -29.12
CA VAL A 54 88.06 -16.46 -30.37
C VAL A 54 86.62 -16.97 -30.20
N ALA A 55 86.45 -18.19 -29.66
CA ALA A 55 85.13 -18.77 -29.44
C ALA A 55 84.27 -17.97 -28.45
N ASN A 56 84.87 -17.46 -27.37
CA ASN A 56 84.15 -16.59 -26.43
C ASN A 56 83.80 -15.23 -27.03
N THR A 57 84.67 -14.65 -27.84
CA THR A 57 84.43 -13.38 -28.53
C THR A 57 83.31 -13.50 -29.58
N ALA A 58 83.15 -14.69 -30.15
CA ALA A 58 82.09 -15.00 -31.12
C ALA A 58 80.72 -15.32 -30.49
N LYS A 59 80.60 -15.40 -29.15
CA LYS A 59 79.30 -15.64 -28.50
C LYS A 59 78.46 -14.37 -28.52
N GLU A 60 77.37 -14.40 -29.29
CA GLU A 60 76.33 -13.36 -29.21
C GLU A 60 75.38 -13.66 -28.05
N GLY A 61 75.23 -12.73 -27.10
CA GLY A 61 74.47 -12.95 -25.86
C GLY A 61 72.98 -13.21 -26.10
N ILE A 62 72.34 -12.41 -26.94
CA ILE A 62 71.00 -12.67 -27.47
C ILE A 62 71.04 -12.54 -28.99
N THR A 63 70.39 -13.47 -29.67
CA THR A 63 70.24 -13.41 -31.13
C THR A 63 69.30 -12.27 -31.51
N ALA A 64 69.44 -11.75 -32.73
CA ALA A 64 68.54 -10.74 -33.28
C ALA A 64 67.06 -11.19 -33.25
N ALA A 65 66.79 -12.48 -33.49
CA ALA A 65 65.44 -13.03 -33.42
C ALA A 65 64.86 -12.97 -31.99
N GLN A 66 65.68 -13.27 -30.97
CA GLN A 66 65.28 -13.13 -29.57
C GLN A 66 65.00 -11.67 -29.19
N ALA A 67 65.81 -10.73 -29.67
CA ALA A 67 65.58 -9.30 -29.44
C ALA A 67 64.25 -8.81 -30.07
N SER A 68 63.94 -9.25 -31.29
CA SER A 68 62.67 -8.93 -31.96
C SER A 68 61.47 -9.51 -31.20
N ALA A 69 61.55 -10.77 -30.77
CA ALA A 69 60.48 -11.42 -30.02
C ALA A 69 60.20 -10.74 -28.67
N ILE A 70 61.24 -10.28 -27.95
CA ILE A 70 61.09 -9.51 -26.70
C ILE A 70 60.37 -8.19 -26.98
N THR A 71 60.72 -7.51 -28.08
CA THR A 71 60.11 -6.24 -28.46
C THR A 71 58.62 -6.43 -28.77
N GLU A 72 58.25 -7.42 -29.57
CA GLU A 72 56.84 -7.75 -29.88
C GLU A 72 56.04 -8.12 -28.62
N ASN A 73 56.63 -8.91 -27.72
CA ASN A 73 55.94 -9.33 -26.51
C ASN A 73 55.72 -8.15 -25.53
N THR A 74 56.63 -7.18 -25.50
CA THR A 74 56.51 -5.96 -24.69
C THR A 74 55.38 -5.05 -25.17
N VAL A 75 55.01 -5.13 -26.46
CA VAL A 75 53.92 -4.35 -27.08
C VAL A 75 52.53 -4.97 -26.83
N LYS A 76 52.45 -6.25 -26.43
CA LYS A 76 51.18 -6.92 -26.14
C LYS A 76 50.61 -6.45 -24.79
N VAL A 77 49.76 -5.44 -24.82
CA VAL A 77 48.89 -5.05 -23.70
C VAL A 77 47.57 -5.81 -23.80
N GLY A 78 47.21 -6.54 -22.72
CA GLY A 78 46.11 -7.50 -22.72
C GLY A 78 44.73 -6.90 -23.06
N TYR A 79 44.45 -5.66 -22.66
CA TYR A 79 43.25 -4.90 -23.03
C TYR A 79 43.54 -3.40 -22.92
N THR A 80 43.49 -2.67 -24.04
CA THR A 80 43.51 -1.20 -24.03
C THR A 80 42.09 -0.64 -24.10
N GLU A 81 41.89 0.60 -23.64
CA GLU A 81 40.60 1.29 -23.81
C GLU A 81 40.13 1.31 -25.27
N ALA A 82 41.08 1.44 -26.21
CA ALA A 82 40.79 1.36 -27.64
C ALA A 82 40.29 -0.03 -28.08
N LEU A 83 40.91 -1.11 -27.60
CA LEU A 83 40.48 -2.48 -27.92
C LEU A 83 39.15 -2.84 -27.25
N VAL A 84 38.92 -2.35 -26.02
CA VAL A 84 37.66 -2.54 -25.28
C VAL A 84 36.51 -1.78 -25.93
N SER A 85 36.74 -0.55 -26.38
CA SER A 85 35.73 0.26 -27.09
C SER A 85 35.48 -0.19 -28.53
N ALA A 86 36.44 -0.85 -29.17
CA ALA A 86 36.24 -1.47 -30.47
C ALA A 86 35.53 -2.84 -30.40
N ASN A 87 35.47 -3.47 -29.23
CA ASN A 87 34.79 -4.75 -29.06
C ASN A 87 33.27 -4.55 -29.18
N THR A 88 32.68 -5.10 -30.23
CA THR A 88 31.25 -4.94 -30.56
C THR A 88 30.32 -5.48 -29.48
N ASP A 89 30.72 -6.50 -28.73
CA ASP A 89 29.91 -7.08 -27.66
C ASP A 89 29.91 -6.17 -26.43
N VAL A 90 31.06 -5.57 -26.10
CA VAL A 90 31.16 -4.56 -25.04
C VAL A 90 30.35 -3.33 -25.43
N VAL A 91 30.49 -2.84 -26.66
CA VAL A 91 29.69 -1.71 -27.17
C VAL A 91 28.20 -2.03 -27.11
N ALA A 92 27.78 -3.21 -27.55
CA ALA A 92 26.38 -3.64 -27.49
C ALA A 92 25.88 -3.78 -26.04
N ASN A 93 26.71 -4.27 -25.12
CA ASN A 93 26.34 -4.41 -23.72
C ASN A 93 26.31 -3.07 -22.97
N THR A 94 27.24 -2.16 -23.24
CA THR A 94 27.20 -0.77 -22.76
C THR A 94 26.01 -0.01 -23.33
N ALA A 95 25.60 -0.32 -24.57
CA ALA A 95 24.41 0.24 -25.20
C ALA A 95 23.09 -0.37 -24.67
N LYS A 96 23.12 -1.47 -23.92
CA LYS A 96 21.97 -1.92 -23.13
C LYS A 96 21.77 -0.97 -21.96
N ILE A 97 21.19 0.19 -22.26
CA ILE A 97 20.62 1.09 -21.26
C ILE A 97 19.46 0.33 -20.62
N SER A 98 19.72 -0.27 -19.46
CA SER A 98 18.70 -0.86 -18.62
C SER A 98 17.67 0.22 -18.29
N MET A 99 16.49 0.08 -18.92
CA MET A 99 15.25 0.80 -18.62
C MET A 99 15.15 2.23 -19.18
N VAL A 100 14.62 2.35 -20.40
CA VAL A 100 14.08 3.62 -20.91
C VAL A 100 12.67 3.81 -20.35
N LEU A 101 12.52 4.73 -19.40
CA LEU A 101 11.28 5.47 -19.14
C LEU A 101 11.63 6.96 -19.26
N GLY A 102 11.08 7.63 -20.28
CA GLY A 102 11.40 9.03 -20.61
C GLY A 102 12.49 9.18 -21.68
N THR A 103 12.25 10.01 -22.69
CA THR A 103 12.88 10.03 -24.01
C THR A 103 14.34 10.49 -24.11
N THR A 104 15.11 10.58 -23.01
CA THR A 104 16.54 10.92 -23.09
C THR A 104 17.36 10.40 -21.90
N ALA A 105 18.58 9.93 -22.19
CA ALA A 105 19.46 9.20 -21.28
C ALA A 105 19.95 9.97 -20.02
N THR A 106 19.57 11.24 -19.84
CA THR A 106 19.95 12.07 -18.68
C THR A 106 18.85 12.21 -17.62
N THR A 107 17.63 11.70 -17.83
CA THR A 107 16.51 11.83 -16.88
C THR A 107 15.90 10.51 -16.41
N ALA A 108 16.43 9.36 -16.86
CA ALA A 108 15.80 8.05 -16.66
C ALA A 108 15.65 7.61 -15.18
N LEU A 109 16.23 8.34 -14.23
CA LEU A 109 16.08 8.08 -12.79
C LEU A 109 16.09 9.34 -11.92
N ALA A 110 15.75 10.51 -12.47
CA ALA A 110 15.64 11.75 -11.71
C ALA A 110 14.18 12.23 -11.65
N GLY A 111 13.40 11.57 -10.79
CA GLY A 111 12.47 12.18 -9.81
C GLY A 111 11.53 13.35 -10.14
N ASP A 112 11.33 13.79 -11.39
CA ASP A 112 10.55 15.02 -11.67
C ASP A 112 9.60 14.94 -12.89
N THR A 113 9.62 13.85 -13.65
CA THR A 113 8.64 13.64 -14.72
C THR A 113 7.59 12.65 -14.28
N THR A 114 6.33 13.07 -14.27
CA THR A 114 5.19 12.20 -14.05
C THR A 114 5.26 10.99 -14.98
N VAL A 115 4.93 9.80 -14.46
CA VAL A 115 4.70 8.63 -15.32
C VAL A 115 3.40 8.88 -16.09
N ASP A 116 3.46 8.78 -17.41
CA ASP A 116 2.30 8.92 -18.29
C ASP A 116 1.25 7.85 -17.98
N ILE A 117 -0.03 8.18 -18.18
CA ILE A 117 -1.15 7.26 -17.90
C ILE A 117 -1.08 6.00 -18.76
N ASN A 118 -0.61 6.11 -20.02
CA ASN A 118 -0.44 4.96 -20.90
C ASN A 118 0.66 4.00 -20.43
N ALA A 119 1.54 4.45 -19.53
CA ALA A 119 2.57 3.64 -18.87
C ALA A 119 2.15 3.19 -17.46
N GLY A 120 0.86 3.34 -17.10
CA GLY A 120 0.32 2.99 -15.78
C GLY A 120 0.54 4.04 -14.70
N GLY A 121 0.99 5.24 -15.05
CA GLY A 121 1.12 6.37 -14.15
C GLY A 121 -0.17 7.17 -13.98
N THR A 122 -0.11 8.27 -13.24
CA THR A 122 -1.27 9.16 -13.02
C THR A 122 -1.20 10.47 -13.78
N ASN A 123 -0.04 10.81 -14.36
CA ASN A 123 0.26 12.11 -14.95
C ASN A 123 -0.03 13.32 -14.03
N ILE A 124 0.01 13.14 -12.70
CA ILE A 124 -0.30 14.18 -11.69
C ILE A 124 0.92 14.41 -10.79
N THR A 125 1.33 15.68 -10.63
CA THR A 125 2.52 16.10 -9.87
C THR A 125 2.25 16.48 -8.41
N THR A 126 1.01 16.76 -8.03
CA THR A 126 0.66 17.28 -6.69
C THR A 126 -0.63 16.68 -6.17
N TYR A 127 -0.70 16.48 -4.84
CA TYR A 127 -1.91 15.99 -4.14
C TYR A 127 -2.15 16.82 -2.90
N THR A 128 -3.43 17.05 -2.58
CA THR A 128 -3.83 17.52 -1.26
C THR A 128 -4.29 16.33 -0.44
N GLN A 129 -4.02 16.33 0.87
CA GLN A 129 -4.52 15.28 1.76
C GLN A 129 -6.04 15.19 1.66
N GLY A 130 -6.54 14.00 1.31
CA GLY A 130 -7.97 13.71 1.20
C GLY A 130 -8.58 13.87 -0.20
N ASP A 131 -7.81 14.32 -1.19
CA ASP A 131 -8.27 14.34 -2.59
C ASP A 131 -8.56 12.91 -3.09
N ILE A 132 -9.54 12.77 -3.98
CA ILE A 132 -9.88 11.52 -4.65
C ILE A 132 -9.36 11.56 -6.09
N LEU A 133 -8.72 10.49 -6.56
CA LEU A 133 -8.40 10.29 -7.96
C LEU A 133 -9.49 9.45 -8.63
N TYR A 134 -9.98 9.91 -9.77
CA TYR A 134 -10.96 9.18 -10.56
C TYR A 134 -10.66 9.29 -12.05
N ALA A 135 -11.13 8.30 -12.81
CA ALA A 135 -10.98 8.27 -14.25
C ALA A 135 -12.08 9.10 -14.93
N THR A 136 -11.68 10.00 -15.83
CA THR A 136 -12.63 10.72 -16.72
C THR A 136 -12.76 10.04 -18.08
N SER A 137 -11.83 9.15 -18.43
CA SER A 137 -11.87 8.29 -19.61
C SER A 137 -10.96 7.07 -19.39
N ALA A 138 -10.88 6.17 -20.38
CA ALA A 138 -9.99 5.01 -20.32
C ALA A 138 -8.48 5.36 -20.17
N THR A 139 -8.10 6.59 -20.52
CA THR A 139 -6.69 7.05 -20.53
C THR A 139 -6.49 8.39 -19.83
N ALA A 140 -7.44 8.84 -19.02
CA ALA A 140 -7.35 10.10 -18.28
C ALA A 140 -7.80 9.93 -16.82
N LEU A 141 -6.93 10.33 -15.90
CA LEU A 141 -7.23 10.48 -14.48
C LEU A 141 -7.27 11.97 -14.12
N THR A 142 -8.15 12.34 -13.21
CA THR A 142 -8.20 13.69 -12.62
C THR A 142 -8.43 13.61 -11.11
N LYS A 143 -8.33 14.75 -10.45
CA LYS A 143 -8.56 14.90 -9.01
C LYS A 143 -9.92 15.52 -8.74
N LEU A 144 -10.63 14.95 -7.77
CA LEU A 144 -11.74 15.59 -7.07
C LEU A 144 -11.21 16.05 -5.69
N PRO A 145 -11.27 17.35 -5.35
CA PRO A 145 -10.88 17.83 -4.03
C PRO A 145 -11.65 17.11 -2.91
N LYS A 146 -11.05 16.99 -1.73
CA LYS A 146 -11.74 16.42 -0.56
C LYS A 146 -13.07 17.13 -0.27
N GLY A 147 -14.09 16.36 0.10
CA GLY A 147 -15.36 16.91 0.56
C GLY A 147 -15.26 17.59 1.93
N THR A 148 -16.34 18.26 2.33
CA THR A 148 -16.56 18.77 3.68
C THR A 148 -17.44 17.84 4.49
N ALA A 149 -17.45 18.00 5.81
CA ALA A 149 -18.35 17.25 6.69
C ALA A 149 -19.81 17.41 6.24
N GLY A 150 -20.57 16.30 6.30
CA GLY A 150 -21.96 16.27 5.86
C GLY A 150 -22.17 16.13 4.34
N GLN A 151 -21.10 15.96 3.55
CA GLN A 151 -21.21 15.60 2.14
C GLN A 151 -21.10 14.09 1.91
N VAL A 152 -21.77 13.60 0.87
CA VAL A 152 -21.64 12.24 0.34
C VAL A 152 -21.15 12.32 -1.11
N LEU A 153 -20.39 11.30 -1.52
CA LEU A 153 -19.92 11.18 -2.89
C LEU A 153 -21.01 10.54 -3.74
N THR A 154 -21.47 11.22 -4.77
CA THR A 154 -22.48 10.73 -5.73
C THR A 154 -21.98 10.91 -7.15
N MET A 155 -22.65 10.28 -8.12
CA MET A 155 -22.43 10.62 -9.52
C MET A 155 -23.23 11.87 -9.87
N ASN A 156 -22.65 12.75 -10.68
CA ASN A 156 -23.36 13.91 -11.21
C ASN A 156 -24.57 13.49 -12.06
N THR A 157 -25.49 14.42 -12.34
CA THR A 157 -26.74 14.15 -13.09
C THR A 157 -26.50 13.46 -14.44
N GLY A 158 -25.34 13.67 -15.07
CA GLY A 158 -24.95 13.03 -16.33
C GLY A 158 -24.21 11.71 -16.20
N ALA A 159 -23.98 11.20 -14.99
CA ALA A 159 -23.16 10.02 -14.70
C ALA A 159 -21.77 10.03 -15.36
N THR A 160 -21.17 11.21 -15.50
CA THR A 160 -19.87 11.44 -16.14
C THR A 160 -18.75 11.70 -15.15
N ALA A 161 -19.06 12.07 -13.91
CA ALA A 161 -18.06 12.30 -12.86
C ALA A 161 -18.67 12.11 -11.46
N PRO A 162 -17.86 11.66 -10.47
CA PRO A 162 -18.23 11.76 -9.08
C PRO A 162 -18.21 13.23 -8.63
N GLU A 163 -19.13 13.59 -7.73
CA GLU A 163 -19.25 14.90 -7.13
C GLU A 163 -19.65 14.79 -5.66
N TRP A 164 -19.28 15.80 -4.87
CA TRP A 164 -19.72 15.91 -3.48
C TRP A 164 -21.05 16.65 -3.42
N VAL A 165 -22.08 15.99 -2.93
CA VAL A 165 -23.38 16.62 -2.64
C VAL A 165 -23.61 16.65 -1.14
N ALA A 166 -24.40 17.61 -0.67
CA ALA A 166 -24.88 17.57 0.71
C ALA A 166 -25.64 16.26 0.94
N ALA A 167 -25.33 15.57 2.03
CA ALA A 167 -26.09 14.41 2.45
C ALA A 167 -27.51 14.87 2.77
N THR A 168 -28.45 14.64 1.88
CA THR A 168 -29.87 14.82 2.18
C THR A 168 -30.30 13.65 3.06
N THR A 169 -30.25 13.82 4.37
CA THR A 169 -31.07 13.01 5.25
C THR A 169 -32.51 13.49 5.05
N ALA A 170 -33.31 12.74 4.28
CA ALA A 170 -34.75 12.87 4.37
C ALA A 170 -35.09 12.72 5.86
N THR A 171 -35.43 13.83 6.48
CA THR A 171 -35.80 13.90 7.89
C THR A 171 -37.30 13.93 7.86
N TYR A 172 -37.90 12.85 8.32
CA TYR A 172 -39.34 12.83 8.50
C TYR A 172 -39.70 13.80 9.62
N ALA A 173 -40.88 14.38 9.55
CA ALA A 173 -41.49 15.14 10.61
C ALA A 173 -42.72 14.40 11.15
N ILE A 174 -43.03 14.64 12.42
CA ILE A 174 -44.32 14.23 12.97
C ILE A 174 -45.42 14.94 12.19
N GLY A 175 -46.42 14.18 11.77
CA GLY A 175 -47.53 14.60 10.92
C GLY A 175 -47.34 14.32 9.44
N ASP A 176 -46.14 13.96 8.98
CA ASP A 176 -45.93 13.53 7.59
C ASP A 176 -46.71 12.24 7.32
N THR A 177 -47.19 12.11 6.08
CA THR A 177 -47.75 10.85 5.59
C THR A 177 -46.61 9.94 5.12
N HIS A 178 -46.53 8.73 5.68
CA HIS A 178 -45.51 7.75 5.34
C HIS A 178 -46.07 6.33 5.37
N GLN A 179 -45.79 5.53 4.34
CA GLN A 179 -46.23 4.13 4.19
C GLN A 179 -47.73 3.91 4.49
N GLY A 180 -48.58 4.85 4.04
CA GLY A 180 -50.04 4.77 4.22
C GLY A 180 -50.56 5.21 5.59
N GLY A 181 -49.68 5.61 6.52
CA GLY A 181 -50.05 6.16 7.83
C GLY A 181 -49.52 7.59 8.05
N ILE A 182 -49.78 8.11 9.24
CA ILE A 182 -49.35 9.44 9.70
C ILE A 182 -48.33 9.26 10.81
N ILE A 183 -47.15 9.85 10.67
CA ILE A 183 -46.08 9.74 11.66
C ILE A 183 -46.51 10.45 12.95
N PHE A 184 -46.57 9.73 14.07
CA PHE A 184 -46.90 10.31 15.38
C PHE A 184 -45.74 10.23 16.39
N TYR A 185 -44.70 9.48 16.05
CA TYR A 185 -43.49 9.34 16.83
C TYR A 185 -42.29 9.12 15.89
N LEU A 186 -41.15 9.73 16.23
CA LEU A 186 -39.87 9.54 15.56
C LEU A 186 -38.81 9.22 16.61
N ASP A 187 -37.91 8.29 16.27
CA ASP A 187 -36.74 8.04 17.09
C ASP A 187 -35.69 9.17 16.95
N ALA A 188 -34.62 9.07 17.74
CA ALA A 188 -33.55 10.08 17.74
C ALA A 188 -32.81 10.20 16.40
N SER A 189 -32.95 9.24 15.48
CA SER A 189 -32.36 9.30 14.15
C SER A 189 -33.18 10.14 13.17
N GLY A 190 -34.48 10.35 13.45
CA GLY A 190 -35.41 11.03 12.55
C GLY A 190 -35.74 10.24 11.26
N LYS A 191 -35.38 8.95 11.21
CA LYS A 191 -35.56 8.07 10.05
C LYS A 191 -36.57 6.95 10.29
N HIS A 192 -36.74 6.56 11.55
CA HIS A 192 -37.62 5.49 11.97
C HIS A 192 -38.56 6.00 13.05
N GLY A 193 -39.70 5.34 13.20
CA GLY A 193 -40.72 5.81 14.12
C GLY A 193 -41.96 4.94 14.12
N LEU A 194 -43.06 5.54 14.56
CA LEU A 194 -44.37 4.90 14.52
C LEU A 194 -45.34 5.75 13.69
N ILE A 195 -46.14 5.07 12.88
CA ILE A 195 -47.22 5.65 12.09
C ILE A 195 -48.57 5.14 12.58
N ALA A 196 -49.56 6.02 12.58
CA ALA A 196 -50.95 5.70 12.85
C ALA A 196 -51.71 5.52 11.54
N ALA A 197 -52.68 4.61 11.51
CA ALA A 197 -53.58 4.51 10.37
C ALA A 197 -54.36 5.84 10.21
N PRO A 198 -54.73 6.26 8.98
CA PRO A 198 -55.37 7.56 8.73
C PRO A 198 -56.86 7.60 9.08
N SER A 199 -57.52 6.44 9.29
CA SER A 199 -58.97 6.35 9.60
C SER A 199 -59.38 5.15 10.47
N ASP A 200 -60.34 5.36 11.40
CA ASP A 200 -61.20 4.35 12.07
C ASP A 200 -61.06 2.88 11.58
N GLN A 201 -60.36 1.93 12.24
CA GLN A 201 -60.51 0.49 11.91
C GLN A 201 -61.88 0.00 12.40
N SER A 202 -62.34 0.55 13.52
CA SER A 202 -63.73 0.46 13.97
C SER A 202 -64.09 1.67 14.82
N THR A 203 -65.36 2.09 14.73
CA THR A 203 -65.95 3.12 15.58
C THR A 203 -66.58 2.55 16.86
N SER A 204 -66.63 1.22 17.00
CA SER A 204 -67.27 0.48 18.09
C SER A 204 -66.74 -0.96 18.05
N ALA A 205 -65.85 -1.31 18.98
CA ALA A 205 -65.36 -2.66 19.14
C ALA A 205 -65.17 -3.00 20.62
N ALA A 206 -65.41 -4.26 20.97
CA ALA A 206 -64.99 -4.78 22.26
C ALA A 206 -63.51 -5.15 22.22
N TRP A 207 -62.85 -5.15 23.37
CA TRP A 207 -61.43 -5.50 23.49
C TRP A 207 -61.18 -7.02 23.49
N TRP A 208 -62.17 -7.80 23.93
CA TRP A 208 -62.13 -9.26 24.07
C TRP A 208 -62.87 -10.03 22.95
N ASN A 209 -62.71 -11.37 22.92
CA ASN A 209 -63.42 -12.26 22.00
C ASN A 209 -64.74 -12.87 22.54
N GLY A 210 -65.13 -12.53 23.78
CA GLY A 210 -66.21 -13.24 24.50
C GLY A 210 -65.76 -14.11 25.69
N SER A 211 -64.46 -14.19 25.96
CA SER A 211 -63.89 -14.90 27.12
C SER A 211 -63.10 -13.97 28.06
N TYR A 212 -63.38 -14.05 29.37
CA TYR A 212 -62.60 -13.35 30.39
C TYR A 212 -61.31 -14.12 30.67
N VAL A 213 -60.24 -13.69 30.00
CA VAL A 213 -58.90 -14.24 30.16
C VAL A 213 -57.91 -13.10 30.39
N ASP A 214 -56.91 -13.40 31.19
CA ASP A 214 -55.73 -12.55 31.36
C ASP A 214 -54.74 -12.87 30.23
N THR A 215 -54.46 -11.88 29.39
CA THR A 215 -53.61 -12.02 28.20
C THR A 215 -52.15 -11.69 28.47
N TYR A 216 -51.82 -11.23 29.68
CA TYR A 216 -50.50 -10.73 30.09
C TYR A 216 -50.00 -9.54 29.25
N ALA A 217 -50.91 -8.80 28.62
CA ALA A 217 -50.60 -7.69 27.72
C ALA A 217 -50.38 -6.37 28.50
N TYR A 218 -49.51 -6.38 29.50
CA TYR A 218 -49.30 -5.24 30.40
C TYR A 218 -48.27 -4.23 29.88
N GLY A 219 -47.68 -4.48 28.70
CA GLY A 219 -46.66 -3.63 28.12
C GLY A 219 -47.14 -2.19 27.98
N ASN A 220 -46.27 -1.25 28.38
CA ASN A 220 -46.54 0.17 28.35
C ASN A 220 -45.26 0.91 27.95
N GLY A 221 -45.24 1.51 26.77
CA GLY A 221 -44.07 2.20 26.23
C GLY A 221 -44.04 2.14 24.70
N ILE A 222 -43.06 2.81 24.10
CA ILE A 222 -42.84 2.77 22.64
C ILE A 222 -42.52 1.33 22.22
N GLY A 223 -43.23 0.82 21.21
CA GLY A 223 -43.11 -0.53 20.68
C GLY A 223 -43.81 -1.61 21.50
N ALA A 224 -44.40 -1.28 22.66
CA ALA A 224 -45.04 -2.26 23.52
C ALA A 224 -46.35 -2.79 22.91
N GLY A 225 -47.02 -2.00 22.07
CA GLY A 225 -48.30 -2.36 21.47
C GLY A 225 -48.22 -3.61 20.59
N GLU A 226 -47.11 -3.81 19.89
CA GLU A 226 -46.90 -5.00 19.05
C GLU A 226 -46.86 -6.27 19.91
N GLY A 227 -45.99 -6.29 20.92
CA GLY A 227 -45.88 -7.43 21.84
C GLY A 227 -47.18 -7.74 22.58
N ASN A 228 -47.88 -6.70 23.04
CA ASN A 228 -49.20 -6.82 23.64
C ASN A 228 -50.20 -7.44 22.66
N SER A 229 -50.28 -6.91 21.43
CA SER A 229 -51.21 -7.37 20.40
C SER A 229 -51.01 -8.86 20.09
N GLN A 230 -49.76 -9.31 19.95
CA GLN A 230 -49.45 -10.74 19.79
C GLN A 230 -49.88 -11.58 21.00
N GLY A 231 -49.68 -11.07 22.22
CA GLY A 231 -50.15 -11.70 23.46
C GLY A 231 -51.67 -11.85 23.51
N ILE A 232 -52.40 -10.77 23.19
CA ILE A 232 -53.87 -10.77 23.15
C ILE A 232 -54.35 -11.83 22.14
N ARG A 233 -53.83 -11.82 20.92
CA ARG A 233 -54.17 -12.81 19.87
C ARG A 233 -53.92 -14.25 20.34
N ARG A 234 -52.83 -14.49 21.05
CA ARG A 234 -52.47 -15.82 21.57
C ARG A 234 -53.49 -16.33 22.59
N TRP A 235 -53.96 -15.49 23.50
CA TRP A 235 -54.81 -15.89 24.62
C TRP A 235 -56.32 -15.76 24.35
N GLN A 236 -56.73 -14.74 23.60
CA GLN A 236 -58.10 -14.55 23.10
C GLN A 236 -58.34 -15.34 21.80
N GLY A 237 -57.31 -15.86 21.14
CA GLY A 237 -57.45 -16.62 19.90
C GLY A 237 -57.68 -15.75 18.67
N ILE A 238 -57.47 -16.37 17.51
CA ILE A 238 -57.56 -15.74 16.19
C ILE A 238 -58.99 -15.86 15.68
N CYS A 239 -59.51 -14.75 15.17
CA CYS A 239 -60.78 -14.66 14.47
C CYS A 239 -60.67 -13.51 13.45
N SER A 240 -61.42 -13.58 12.36
CA SER A 240 -61.38 -12.48 11.38
C SER A 240 -62.06 -11.23 11.97
N SER A 241 -61.23 -10.23 12.31
CA SER A 241 -61.64 -8.88 12.71
C SER A 241 -62.73 -8.81 13.79
N CYS A 242 -62.78 -9.78 14.71
CA CYS A 242 -63.92 -9.91 15.63
C CYS A 242 -63.81 -9.10 16.92
N TYR A 243 -62.64 -8.56 17.24
CA TYR A 243 -62.40 -7.66 18.38
C TYR A 243 -61.27 -6.66 18.10
N ALA A 244 -61.06 -5.71 19.00
CA ALA A 244 -60.19 -4.54 18.78
C ALA A 244 -58.78 -4.88 18.27
N ASN A 245 -58.15 -5.91 18.82
CA ASN A 245 -56.81 -6.33 18.41
C ASN A 245 -56.79 -6.94 17.00
N GLU A 246 -57.73 -7.83 16.67
CA GLU A 246 -57.79 -8.47 15.35
C GLU A 246 -58.14 -7.49 14.24
N LEU A 247 -58.92 -6.44 14.54
CA LEU A 247 -59.15 -5.33 13.60
C LEU A 247 -57.85 -4.62 13.19
N CYS A 248 -56.85 -4.60 14.07
CA CYS A 248 -55.53 -4.05 13.74
C CYS A 248 -54.66 -5.09 13.04
N GLN A 249 -54.58 -6.31 13.57
CA GLN A 249 -53.70 -7.35 13.04
C GLN A 249 -54.14 -7.97 11.70
N ASP A 250 -55.40 -7.84 11.32
CA ASP A 250 -55.90 -8.25 9.99
C ASP A 250 -55.80 -7.11 8.96
N LEU A 251 -55.37 -5.91 9.38
CA LEU A 251 -55.31 -4.75 8.50
C LEU A 251 -54.20 -4.91 7.45
N ASN A 252 -54.58 -4.78 6.18
CA ASN A 252 -53.67 -4.52 5.08
C ASN A 252 -53.88 -3.09 4.61
N LEU A 253 -52.90 -2.22 4.88
CA LEU A 253 -52.95 -0.82 4.52
C LEU A 253 -51.58 -0.39 4.00
N GLY A 254 -51.54 0.23 2.82
CA GLY A 254 -50.29 0.65 2.19
C GLY A 254 -49.42 -0.50 1.66
N GLY A 255 -49.94 -1.73 1.60
CA GLY A 255 -49.17 -2.94 1.27
C GLY A 255 -48.57 -3.64 2.49
N GLU A 256 -48.86 -3.14 3.69
CA GLU A 256 -48.23 -3.54 4.96
C GLU A 256 -49.26 -4.24 5.85
N THR A 257 -48.83 -5.29 6.56
CA THR A 257 -49.72 -6.21 7.32
C THR A 257 -49.29 -6.42 8.78
N ASP A 258 -48.34 -5.63 9.26
CA ASP A 258 -47.75 -5.63 10.60
C ASP A 258 -48.36 -4.51 11.47
N TRP A 259 -49.65 -4.24 11.27
CA TRP A 259 -50.42 -3.27 12.05
C TRP A 259 -50.89 -3.88 13.37
N TYR A 260 -50.86 -3.09 14.44
CA TYR A 260 -51.19 -3.56 15.79
C TYR A 260 -51.98 -2.54 16.60
N LEU A 261 -52.59 -3.00 17.69
CA LEU A 261 -53.32 -2.14 18.62
C LEU A 261 -52.30 -1.44 19.54
N PRO A 262 -52.26 -0.10 19.59
CA PRO A 262 -51.23 0.65 20.30
C PRO A 262 -51.29 0.38 21.80
N SER A 263 -50.15 0.33 22.48
CA SER A 263 -50.12 0.41 23.94
C SER A 263 -50.69 1.74 24.41
N LYS A 264 -51.05 1.85 25.70
CA LYS A 264 -51.59 3.12 26.22
C LYS A 264 -50.59 4.28 26.10
N TYR A 265 -49.29 4.00 26.09
CA TYR A 265 -48.26 5.02 25.86
C TYR A 265 -48.29 5.54 24.43
N GLU A 266 -48.33 4.64 23.45
CA GLU A 266 -48.39 4.99 22.03
C GLU A 266 -49.70 5.69 21.67
N LEU A 267 -50.81 5.26 22.30
CA LEU A 267 -52.10 5.91 22.18
C LEU A 267 -52.07 7.36 22.69
N ASN A 268 -51.36 7.61 23.81
CA ASN A 268 -51.17 8.96 24.32
C ASN A 268 -50.33 9.83 23.38
N LEU A 269 -49.28 9.27 22.79
CA LEU A 269 -48.49 10.00 21.78
C LEU A 269 -49.34 10.39 20.58
N MET A 270 -50.25 9.52 20.12
CA MET A 270 -51.19 9.89 19.06
C MET A 270 -52.10 11.05 19.49
N TYR A 271 -52.68 11.00 20.69
CA TYR A 271 -53.49 12.09 21.23
C TYR A 271 -52.72 13.42 21.27
N GLU A 272 -51.50 13.42 21.80
CA GLU A 272 -50.67 14.62 21.97
C GLU A 272 -50.20 15.18 20.62
N ASN A 273 -49.66 14.34 19.75
CA ASN A 273 -48.89 14.79 18.60
C ASN A 273 -49.71 14.99 17.33
N ILE A 274 -50.70 14.13 17.10
CA ILE A 274 -51.50 14.11 15.86
C ILE A 274 -53.02 14.17 16.12
N GLY A 275 -53.43 14.25 17.39
CA GLY A 275 -54.82 14.30 17.84
C GLY A 275 -55.18 15.61 18.53
N GLN A 276 -56.20 15.56 19.40
CA GLN A 276 -56.77 16.73 20.07
C GLN A 276 -55.85 17.38 21.10
N GLY A 277 -54.84 16.66 21.61
CA GLY A 277 -53.86 17.22 22.54
C GLY A 277 -53.04 18.35 21.93
N ASN A 278 -52.83 18.30 20.61
CA ASN A 278 -52.23 19.38 19.81
C ASN A 278 -50.92 19.94 20.39
N ALA A 279 -50.08 19.09 20.99
CA ALA A 279 -48.84 19.48 21.65
C ALA A 279 -47.85 20.16 20.69
N LEU A 280 -47.92 19.81 19.40
CA LEU A 280 -47.04 20.34 18.34
C LEU A 280 -47.68 21.43 17.47
N GLY A 281 -48.92 21.82 17.75
CA GLY A 281 -49.63 22.84 16.96
C GLY A 281 -50.12 22.37 15.58
N LEU A 282 -50.12 21.07 15.30
CA LEU A 282 -50.57 20.49 14.02
C LEU A 282 -52.11 20.40 13.91
N GLY A 283 -52.80 20.42 15.05
CA GLY A 283 -54.21 20.10 15.17
C GLY A 283 -54.48 18.59 15.12
N ASN A 284 -55.75 18.24 15.02
CA ASN A 284 -56.20 16.84 14.92
C ASN A 284 -56.05 16.31 13.48
N ILE A 285 -54.80 16.18 13.02
CA ILE A 285 -54.48 15.71 11.66
C ILE A 285 -54.70 14.20 11.50
N GLY A 286 -54.69 13.44 12.59
CA GLY A 286 -55.04 12.03 12.62
C GLY A 286 -56.55 11.76 12.53
N ASN A 287 -57.38 12.81 12.43
CA ASN A 287 -58.82 12.73 12.26
C ASN A 287 -59.52 11.89 13.35
N PHE A 288 -59.05 12.00 14.60
CA PHE A 288 -59.62 11.31 15.74
C PHE A 288 -60.99 11.91 16.12
N ALA A 289 -61.92 11.07 16.55
CA ALA A 289 -63.17 11.52 17.13
C ALA A 289 -62.99 11.89 18.62
N ASN A 290 -63.89 12.72 19.16
CA ASN A 290 -63.96 13.00 20.60
C ASN A 290 -64.61 11.82 21.36
N ASN A 291 -63.94 10.67 21.37
CA ASN A 291 -64.44 9.42 21.94
C ASN A 291 -63.31 8.60 22.58
N TYR A 292 -63.66 7.49 23.22
CA TYR A 292 -62.72 6.54 23.79
C TYR A 292 -62.06 5.70 22.69
N TYR A 293 -60.77 5.46 22.82
CA TYR A 293 -59.97 4.60 21.96
C TYR A 293 -59.32 3.51 22.79
N TRP A 294 -59.43 2.26 22.35
CA TRP A 294 -58.78 1.15 23.02
C TRP A 294 -57.26 1.23 22.87
N SER A 295 -56.55 0.89 23.94
CA SER A 295 -55.15 0.49 23.88
C SER A 295 -55.02 -1.03 24.02
N SER A 296 -53.89 -1.61 23.66
CA SER A 296 -53.55 -3.01 23.91
C SER A 296 -53.04 -3.26 25.33
N THR A 297 -52.92 -2.23 26.18
CA THR A 297 -52.46 -2.39 27.56
C THR A 297 -53.61 -2.91 28.43
N GLU A 298 -53.47 -4.14 28.89
CA GLU A 298 -54.39 -4.82 29.80
C GLU A 298 -54.18 -4.38 31.26
N ILE A 299 -55.21 -4.50 32.09
CA ILE A 299 -55.11 -4.37 33.56
C ILE A 299 -55.16 -5.73 34.23
N ASP A 300 -56.20 -6.49 33.93
CA ASP A 300 -56.45 -7.83 34.46
C ASP A 300 -57.36 -8.60 33.49
N ASN A 301 -57.97 -9.71 33.93
CA ASN A 301 -58.84 -10.53 33.10
C ASN A 301 -60.17 -9.85 32.68
N PHE A 302 -60.60 -8.79 33.38
CA PHE A 302 -61.84 -8.06 33.11
C PHE A 302 -61.64 -6.74 32.40
N ASP A 303 -60.57 -6.01 32.71
CA ASP A 303 -60.41 -4.60 32.32
C ASP A 303 -59.17 -4.37 31.44
N ALA A 304 -59.28 -3.37 30.56
CA ALA A 304 -58.19 -2.86 29.72
C ALA A 304 -58.18 -1.34 29.72
N TRP A 305 -57.06 -0.73 29.30
CA TRP A 305 -56.93 0.72 29.22
C TRP A 305 -57.50 1.27 27.92
N ASP A 306 -58.26 2.35 28.03
CA ASP A 306 -58.63 3.23 26.94
C ASP A 306 -58.27 4.69 27.24
N GLN A 307 -58.34 5.53 26.21
CA GLN A 307 -58.09 6.96 26.32
C GLN A 307 -59.21 7.75 25.66
N TYR A 308 -59.71 8.76 26.37
CA TYR A 308 -60.73 9.67 25.87
C TYR A 308 -60.08 10.81 25.09
N PHE A 309 -60.25 10.81 23.77
CA PHE A 309 -59.58 11.77 22.89
C PHE A 309 -60.17 13.18 22.95
N SER A 310 -61.27 13.43 23.67
CA SER A 310 -61.74 14.80 23.88
C SER A 310 -60.90 15.61 24.87
N ASN A 311 -60.21 14.95 25.81
CA ASN A 311 -59.46 15.62 26.87
C ASN A 311 -58.16 14.90 27.31
N GLY A 312 -57.86 13.75 26.70
CA GLY A 312 -56.64 12.97 26.94
C GLY A 312 -56.69 12.05 28.15
N SER A 313 -57.79 11.99 28.91
CA SER A 313 -57.84 11.15 30.12
C SER A 313 -57.75 9.66 29.78
N GLN A 314 -56.87 8.94 30.47
CA GLN A 314 -56.77 7.48 30.39
C GLN A 314 -57.57 6.84 31.52
N SER A 315 -58.36 5.83 31.20
CA SER A 315 -59.22 5.09 32.12
C SER A 315 -59.18 3.60 31.86
N SER A 316 -59.61 2.83 32.85
CA SER A 316 -59.90 1.42 32.70
C SER A 316 -61.35 1.22 32.32
N ASN A 317 -61.63 0.35 31.36
CA ASN A 317 -62.97 -0.10 31.05
C ASN A 317 -63.02 -1.61 30.89
N ASN A 318 -64.21 -2.18 31.11
CA ASN A 318 -64.42 -3.60 30.93
C ASN A 318 -64.15 -3.97 29.47
N LYS A 319 -63.44 -5.08 29.25
CA LYS A 319 -63.08 -5.53 27.89
C LYS A 319 -64.30 -5.82 27.02
N ASN A 320 -65.47 -6.07 27.61
CA ASN A 320 -66.72 -6.23 26.88
C ASN A 320 -67.39 -4.92 26.44
N TYR A 321 -66.85 -3.78 26.87
CA TYR A 321 -67.35 -2.46 26.50
C TYR A 321 -67.12 -2.21 25.02
N ALA A 322 -68.20 -2.27 24.23
CA ALA A 322 -68.11 -2.25 22.77
C ALA A 322 -68.16 -0.85 22.16
N PHE A 323 -68.04 0.23 22.93
CA PHE A 323 -68.21 1.60 22.42
C PHE A 323 -66.90 2.34 22.14
N SER A 324 -65.76 1.78 22.51
CA SER A 324 -64.47 2.38 22.20
C SER A 324 -64.05 2.08 20.76
N ARG A 325 -63.29 3.02 20.20
CA ARG A 325 -62.79 3.02 18.83
C ARG A 325 -61.43 2.33 18.74
N VAL A 326 -61.03 2.00 17.52
CA VAL A 326 -59.80 1.25 17.25
C VAL A 326 -58.96 1.99 16.22
N ARG A 327 -57.74 2.39 16.62
CA ARG A 327 -56.72 3.00 15.75
C ARG A 327 -55.49 2.11 15.72
N ALA A 328 -55.23 1.50 14.56
CA ALA A 328 -54.03 0.71 14.37
C ALA A 328 -52.79 1.59 14.22
N VAL A 329 -51.65 1.09 14.67
CA VAL A 329 -50.33 1.69 14.50
C VAL A 329 -49.33 0.65 13.98
N ARG A 330 -48.20 1.08 13.43
CA ARG A 330 -47.06 0.22 13.09
C ARG A 330 -45.74 0.98 13.15
N ALA A 331 -44.62 0.26 13.16
CA ALA A 331 -43.29 0.84 13.02
C ALA A 331 -42.87 0.98 11.55
N PHE A 332 -41.92 1.88 11.26
CA PHE A 332 -41.30 2.05 9.95
C PHE A 332 -39.80 2.40 10.07
#